data_AF-A0A098AVY3-F1
#
_entry.id   AF-A0A098AVY3-F1
#
_cell.length_a   1.000
_cell.length_b   1.000
_cell.length_c   1.000
_cell.angle_alpha   90.00
_cell.angle_beta   90.00
_cell.angle_gamma   90.00
#
_symmetry.space_group_name_H-M   'P 1'
#
loop_
_entity.id
_entity.type
_entity.pdbx_description
1 polymer ?
#
loop_
_entity_poly.entity_id
_entity_poly.type
_entity_poly.pdbx_seq_one_letter_code
_entity_poly.pdbx_strand_id
1 'polypeptide(L)'
;MFDIKLEQMTATLWMDHRDYEVAYKNGVSALTPGFNKLTYSQAVELIGQFYRLRPSVSKYEIKQFDACIKQIMFAFGPEFEERHKYPA
;
A
#
# COMPACT_ATOMS: atom_id res chain seq x y z
N MET A 1 20.61 18.48 8.45
CA MET A 1 20.00 17.37 7.71
C MET A 1 19.21 16.58 8.73
N PHE A 2 17.88 16.70 8.75
CA PHE A 2 17.04 16.02 9.74
C PHE A 2 16.97 14.54 9.35
N ASP A 3 17.68 13.71 10.11
CA ASP A 3 17.58 12.25 10.07
C ASP A 3 16.24 11.84 10.72
N ILE A 4 15.14 12.07 10.00
CA ILE A 4 13.88 11.41 10.36
C ILE A 4 14.12 9.95 10.00
N LYS A 5 14.36 9.11 11.02
CA LYS A 5 14.42 7.67 10.83
C LYS A 5 13.17 7.26 10.05
N LEU A 6 13.36 6.60 8.92
CA LEU A 6 12.31 6.13 8.01
C LEU A 6 11.14 5.46 8.78
N GLU A 7 11.48 4.77 9.86
CA GLU A 7 10.58 4.05 10.77
C GLU A 7 9.60 4.95 11.56
N GLN A 8 9.87 6.26 11.65
CA GLN A 8 9.00 7.25 12.29
C GLN A 8 8.18 8.06 11.26
N MET A 9 8.31 7.77 9.96
CA MET A 9 7.52 8.46 8.94
C MET A 9 6.05 8.11 9.04
N THR A 10 5.22 9.14 8.86
CA THR A 10 3.80 9.00 8.55
C THR A 10 3.53 9.59 7.18
N ALA A 11 2.88 8.84 6.31
CA ALA A 11 2.46 9.31 5.00
C ALA A 11 0.94 9.40 4.95
N THR A 12 0.45 10.37 4.18
CA THR A 12 -0.98 10.50 3.89
C THR A 12 -1.22 9.97 2.48
N LEU A 13 -1.99 8.89 2.37
CA LEU A 13 -2.40 8.26 1.12
C LEU A 13 -3.83 8.71 0.80
N TRP A 14 -4.04 9.27 -0.40
CA TRP A 14 -5.39 9.41 -0.93
C TRP A 14 -5.76 8.16 -1.69
N MET A 15 -6.92 7.56 -1.37
CA MET A 15 -7.42 6.39 -2.07
C MET A 15 -8.81 6.66 -2.64
N ASP A 16 -8.94 6.48 -3.95
CA ASP A 16 -10.23 6.61 -4.63
C ASP A 16 -11.18 5.48 -4.19
N HIS A 17 -12.49 5.73 -4.29
CA HIS A 17 -13.51 4.74 -3.94
C HIS A 17 -13.37 3.44 -4.74
N ARG A 18 -12.94 3.52 -6.01
CA ARG A 18 -12.77 2.34 -6.85
C ARG A 18 -11.56 1.50 -6.43
N ASP A 19 -10.45 2.15 -6.11
CA ASP A 19 -9.22 1.51 -5.63
C ASP A 19 -9.47 0.84 -4.28
N TYR A 20 -10.17 1.56 -3.38
CA TYR A 20 -10.65 1.02 -2.12
C TYR A 20 -11.52 -0.23 -2.30
N GLU A 21 -12.53 -0.17 -3.18
CA GLU A 21 -13.43 -1.31 -3.40
C GLU A 21 -12.69 -2.56 -3.85
N VAL A 22 -11.70 -2.42 -4.74
CA VAL A 22 -10.89 -3.55 -5.20
C VAL A 22 -10.06 -4.12 -4.04
N ALA A 23 -9.41 -3.26 -3.25
CA ALA A 23 -8.65 -3.68 -2.08
C ALA A 23 -9.55 -4.39 -1.05
N TYR A 24 -10.71 -3.82 -0.75
CA TYR A 24 -11.67 -4.35 0.20
C TYR A 24 -12.27 -5.70 -0.25
N LYS A 25 -12.72 -5.79 -1.51
CA LYS A 25 -13.26 -7.05 -2.10
C LYS A 25 -12.25 -8.19 -2.04
N ASN A 26 -10.97 -7.87 -2.17
CA ASN A 26 -9.88 -8.84 -2.12
C ASN A 26 -9.34 -9.08 -0.70
N GLY A 27 -9.95 -8.48 0.34
CA GLY A 27 -9.67 -8.79 1.75
C GLY A 27 -8.79 -7.78 2.49
N VAL A 28 -8.51 -6.60 1.92
CA VAL A 28 -7.76 -5.51 2.57
C VAL A 28 -8.74 -4.50 3.16
N SER A 29 -9.11 -4.70 4.44
CA SER A 29 -10.07 -3.84 5.15
C SER A 29 -9.44 -2.69 5.95
N ALA A 30 -8.11 -2.61 6.02
CA ALA A 30 -7.39 -1.64 6.85
C ALA A 30 -7.33 -0.22 6.25
N LEU A 31 -7.93 -0.02 5.07
CA LEU A 31 -7.98 1.27 4.38
C LEU A 31 -9.42 1.77 4.29
N THR A 32 -9.61 3.08 4.14
CA THR A 32 -10.91 3.71 3.89
C THR A 32 -10.87 4.53 2.60
N PRO A 33 -12.00 4.79 1.94
CA PRO A 33 -12.03 5.77 0.85
C PRO A 33 -11.64 7.16 1.36
N GLY A 34 -10.83 7.91 0.59
CA GLY A 34 -10.33 9.24 0.94
C GLY A 34 -8.92 9.23 1.56
N PHE A 35 -8.65 10.13 2.51
CA PHE A 35 -7.33 10.27 3.13
C PHE A 35 -7.09 9.23 4.22
N ASN A 36 -6.06 8.41 4.05
CA ASN A 36 -5.56 7.47 5.04
C ASN A 36 -4.20 7.95 5.53
N LYS A 37 -4.07 8.19 6.83
CA LYS A 37 -2.77 8.45 7.44
C LYS A 37 -2.18 7.13 7.90
N LEU A 38 -1.08 6.72 7.28
CA LEU A 38 -0.38 5.47 7.56
C LEU A 38 0.96 5.78 8.24
N THR A 39 1.28 5.02 9.27
CA THR A 39 2.64 4.92 9.81
C THR A 39 3.47 3.95 8.95
N TYR A 40 4.80 4.04 9.05
CA TYR A 40 5.70 3.12 8.36
C TYR A 40 5.36 1.64 8.63
N SER A 41 5.16 1.27 9.89
CA SER A 41 4.81 -0.12 10.27
C SER A 41 3.49 -0.57 9.65
N GLN A 42 2.45 0.28 9.70
CA GLN A 42 1.16 -0.03 9.06
C GLN A 42 1.29 -0.20 7.55
N ALA A 43 2.13 0.61 6.90
CA ALA A 43 2.38 0.48 5.47
C ALA A 43 3.09 -0.84 5.13
N VAL A 44 4.06 -1.27 5.94
CA VAL A 44 4.73 -2.56 5.78
C VAL A 44 3.74 -3.72 5.95
N GLU A 45 2.90 -3.68 6.98
CA GLU A 45 1.88 -4.70 7.20
C GLU A 45 0.87 -4.77 6.05
N LEU A 46 0.41 -3.60 5.57
CA LEU A 46 -0.47 -3.48 4.41
C LEU A 46 0.16 -4.11 3.17
N ILE A 47 1.39 -3.71 2.81
CA ILE A 47 2.09 -4.24 1.63
C ILE A 47 2.26 -5.76 1.74
N GLY A 48 2.60 -6.26 2.93
CA GLY A 48 2.65 -7.71 3.19
C GLY A 48 1.29 -8.39 2.98
N GLN A 49 0.19 -7.76 3.41
CA GLN A 49 -1.16 -8.27 3.18
C GLN A 49 -1.54 -8.26 1.69
N PHE A 50 -1.27 -7.16 0.99
CA PHE A 50 -1.47 -7.07 -0.47
C PHE A 50 -0.74 -8.21 -1.18
N TYR A 51 0.53 -8.44 -0.87
CA TYR A 51 1.31 -9.50 -1.50
C TYR A 51 0.82 -10.91 -1.21
N ARG A 52 0.31 -11.17 -0.01
CA ARG A 52 -0.32 -12.46 0.32
C ARG A 52 -1.60 -12.71 -0.47
N LEU A 53 -2.38 -11.65 -0.71
CA LEU A 53 -3.68 -11.74 -1.38
C LEU A 53 -3.57 -11.68 -2.90
N ARG A 54 -2.50 -11.06 -3.43
CA ARG A 54 -2.24 -10.89 -4.87
C ARG A 54 -2.46 -12.15 -5.72
N PRO A 55 -2.01 -13.36 -5.33
CA PRO A 55 -2.23 -14.57 -6.13
C PRO A 55 -3.70 -14.96 -6.31
N SER A 56 -4.57 -14.52 -5.38
CA SER A 56 -6.02 -14.77 -5.40
C SER A 56 -6.81 -13.68 -6.12
N VAL A 57 -6.16 -12.55 -6.47
CA VAL A 57 -6.80 -11.44 -7.16
C VAL A 57 -7.09 -11.81 -8.61
N SER A 58 -8.29 -11.50 -9.06
CA SER A 58 -8.71 -11.71 -10.45
C SER A 58 -7.79 -10.97 -11.44
N LYS A 59 -7.53 -11.57 -12.60
CA LYS A 59 -6.74 -10.95 -13.69
C LYS A 59 -7.26 -9.58 -14.14
N TYR A 60 -8.55 -9.30 -13.94
CA TYR A 60 -9.18 -8.03 -14.29
C TYR A 60 -8.87 -6.93 -13.27
N GLU A 61 -8.64 -7.31 -12.02
CA GLU A 61 -8.45 -6.40 -10.88
C GLU A 61 -6.97 -6.28 -10.50
N ILE A 62 -6.12 -7.23 -10.91
CA ILE A 62 -4.71 -7.27 -10.52
C ILE A 62 -3.95 -5.99 -10.87
N LYS A 63 -4.28 -5.31 -11.99
CA LYS A 63 -3.65 -4.03 -12.35
C LYS A 63 -3.99 -2.92 -11.36
N GLN A 64 -5.25 -2.87 -10.92
CA GLN A 64 -5.72 -1.86 -9.96
C GLN A 64 -5.22 -2.18 -8.55
N PHE A 65 -5.17 -3.47 -8.22
CA PHE A 65 -4.57 -3.96 -6.98
C PHE A 65 -3.07 -3.63 -6.90
N ASP A 66 -2.31 -3.87 -7.98
CA ASP A 66 -0.90 -3.49 -8.07
C ASP A 66 -0.72 -1.95 -8.05
N ALA A 67 -1.69 -1.18 -8.55
CA ALA A 67 -1.67 0.27 -8.45
C ALA A 67 -1.83 0.74 -6.99
N CYS A 68 -2.67 0.10 -6.18
CA CYS A 68 -2.81 0.38 -4.75
C CYS A 68 -1.49 0.17 -4.01
N ILE A 69 -0.81 -0.95 -4.28
CA ILE A 69 0.52 -1.25 -3.72
C ILE A 69 1.51 -0.14 -4.06
N LYS A 70 1.56 0.26 -5.33
CA LYS A 70 2.46 1.34 -5.79
C LYS A 70 2.14 2.68 -5.13
N GLN A 71 0.88 3.06 -5.00
CA GLN A 71 0.51 4.32 -4.34
C GLN A 71 1.01 4.35 -2.89
N ILE A 72 0.88 3.24 -2.16
CA ILE A 72 1.42 3.12 -0.79
C ILE A 72 2.94 3.27 -0.81
N MET A 73 3.65 2.57 -1.70
CA MET A 73 5.11 2.68 -1.81
C MET A 73 5.57 4.10 -2.14
N PHE A 74 4.95 4.75 -3.13
CA PHE A 74 5.27 6.12 -3.50
C PHE A 74 5.01 7.13 -2.38
N ALA A 75 4.00 6.90 -1.54
CA ALA A 75 3.71 7.80 -0.41
C ALA A 75 4.82 7.82 0.64
N PHE A 76 5.59 6.74 0.79
CA PHE A 76 6.74 6.64 1.69
C PHE A 76 8.09 6.84 1.00
N GLY A 77 8.09 7.03 -0.33
CA GLY A 77 9.28 7.33 -1.12
C GLY A 77 10.07 6.12 -1.61
N PRO A 78 11.12 6.36 -2.43
CA PRO A 78 11.87 5.30 -3.12
C PRO A 78 12.62 4.36 -2.18
N GLU A 79 13.03 4.82 -0.99
CA GLU A 79 13.69 3.98 0.02
C GLU A 79 12.75 2.90 0.57
N PHE A 80 11.45 3.19 0.66
CA PHE A 80 10.45 2.21 1.06
C PHE A 80 10.25 1.18 -0.06
N GLU A 81 10.11 1.64 -1.30
CA GLU A 81 9.97 0.77 -2.47
C GLU A 81 11.15 -0.20 -2.60
N GLU A 82 12.38 0.28 -2.50
CA GLU A 82 13.58 -0.56 -2.64
C GLU A 82 13.65 -1.68 -1.59
N ARG A 83 13.23 -1.39 -0.36
CA ARG A 83 13.23 -2.36 0.75
C ARG A 83 12.09 -3.38 0.70
N HIS A 84 10.94 -2.97 0.17
CA HIS A 84 9.70 -3.76 0.23
C HIS A 84 9.19 -4.19 -1.15
N LYS A 85 10.01 -4.05 -2.20
CA LYS A 85 9.68 -4.51 -3.54
C LYS A 85 9.42 -6.01 -3.52
N TYR A 86 8.34 -6.42 -4.18
CA TYR A 86 8.00 -7.84 -4.35
C TYR A 86 9.21 -8.60 -4.93
N PRO A 87 9.68 -9.69 -4.28
CA PRO A 87 10.67 -10.57 -4.89
C PRO A 87 10.02 -11.20 -6.13
N ALA A 88 10.63 -10.95 -7.28
CA ALA A 88 10.17 -11.47 -8.57
C ALA A 88 10.14 -13.01 -8.60
#